data_AF-A0A3D9DEQ8-F1
#
_entry.id   AF-A0A3D9DEQ8-F1
#
_cell.length_a   1.000
_cell.length_b   1.000
_cell.length_c   1.000
_cell.angle_alpha   90.00
_cell.angle_beta   90.00
_cell.angle_gamma   90.00
#
_symmetry.space_group_name_H-M   'P 1'
#
loop_
_entity.id
_entity.type
_entity.pdbx_description
1 polymer ?
#
loop_
_entity_poly.entity_id
_entity_poly.type
_entity_poly.pdbx_seq_one_letter_code
_entity_poly.pdbx_strand_id
1 'polypeptide(L)'
;MKSIYSKILILAFISSSLYSYAWGLTGHRVIAEIAENHLSGKARREIKKIMGKERLAYWANWPDFIKSDTTGAWKQASSWHYVNIDPQADFKAFGQNLKMQAGPSLYTQINTLSSQIKDEKTSEKDRKIALIFLIHIMGDLSQPLHVGRAEDLGGNKINVTYFGDKTNLHSVWDGKLVDSQKYSYTEYARLLDIKSEDEVKQIQAGTVEDWLYDSHKIANKIYAQTPNDSKLSYDYQYKFNETLERQLLYGGLRLAKLLNDLF
;
A
#
# COMPACT_ATOMS: atom_id res chain seq x y z
N MET A 1 40.35 -1.10 35.62
CA MET A 1 40.01 -1.13 34.18
C MET A 1 39.12 -2.33 33.82
N LYS A 2 37.91 -2.44 34.39
CA LYS A 2 36.92 -3.51 34.06
C LYS A 2 35.45 -3.06 34.18
N SER A 3 35.16 -1.77 33.96
CA SER A 3 33.80 -1.22 34.17
C SER A 3 33.23 -0.43 32.98
N ILE A 4 34.03 -0.17 31.93
CA ILE A 4 33.58 0.66 30.80
C ILE A 4 33.02 -0.17 29.64
N TYR A 5 33.42 -1.45 29.52
CA TYR A 5 32.98 -2.30 28.41
C TYR A 5 31.55 -2.86 28.54
N SER A 6 30.94 -2.80 29.74
CA SER A 6 29.57 -3.33 29.94
C SER A 6 28.47 -2.34 29.52
N LYS A 7 28.80 -1.04 29.38
CA LYS A 7 27.82 -0.02 28.98
C LYS A 7 27.80 0.26 27.47
N ILE A 8 28.75 -0.29 26.71
CA ILE A 8 28.81 -0.13 25.25
C ILE A 8 28.04 -1.24 24.51
N LEU A 9 27.77 -2.38 25.14
CA LEU A 9 27.03 -3.49 24.52
C LEU A 9 25.50 -3.38 24.59
N ILE A 10 24.94 -2.39 25.30
CA ILE A 10 23.48 -2.18 25.40
C ILE A 10 22.98 -1.12 24.41
N LEU A 11 23.87 -0.47 23.65
CA LEU A 11 23.49 0.57 22.68
C LEU A 11 23.43 0.10 21.21
N ALA A 12 23.61 -1.19 20.95
CA ALA A 12 23.74 -1.73 19.57
C ALA A 12 22.54 -2.57 19.10
N PHE A 13 21.45 -2.63 19.87
CA PHE A 13 20.21 -3.28 19.43
C PHE A 13 19.04 -2.32 19.65
N ILE A 14 18.14 -2.26 18.67
CA ILE A 14 16.90 -1.46 18.59
C ILE A 14 17.04 -0.09 17.88
N SER A 15 17.85 -0.04 16.83
CA SER A 15 17.60 0.84 15.67
C SER A 15 17.41 0.03 14.39
N SER A 16 16.76 -1.13 14.49
CA SER A 16 16.01 -1.66 13.35
C SER A 16 14.67 -0.95 13.36
N SER A 17 14.61 0.22 12.72
CA SER A 17 13.35 0.73 12.19
C SER A 17 12.72 -0.42 11.40
N LEU A 18 11.65 -0.99 11.94
CA LEU A 18 10.75 -1.85 11.17
C LEU A 18 10.11 -0.90 10.16
N TYR A 19 10.76 -0.77 9.01
CA TYR A 19 10.20 -0.07 7.87
C TYR A 19 8.99 -0.90 7.43
N SER A 20 7.81 -0.42 7.81
CA SER A 20 6.52 -0.85 7.26
C SER A 20 6.53 -0.43 5.80
N TYR A 21 6.57 -1.41 4.89
CA TYR A 21 6.95 -1.24 3.49
C TYR A 21 5.76 -1.39 2.55
N ALA A 22 4.50 -1.24 2.95
CA ALA A 22 3.36 -1.42 2.03
C ALA A 22 3.45 -2.67 1.15
N TRP A 23 2.70 -2.73 0.05
CA TRP A 23 2.98 -3.81 -0.89
C TRP A 23 4.48 -3.80 -1.21
N GLY A 24 5.16 -4.92 -1.01
CA GLY A 24 6.56 -5.06 -1.39
C GLY A 24 6.74 -4.77 -2.88
N LEU A 25 7.99 -4.67 -3.33
CA LEU A 25 8.36 -4.18 -4.66
C LEU A 25 7.49 -4.71 -5.81
N THR A 26 7.18 -6.01 -5.76
CA THR A 26 6.35 -6.71 -6.75
C THR A 26 4.90 -6.23 -6.73
N GLY A 27 4.27 -6.12 -5.56
CA GLY A 27 2.85 -5.77 -5.43
C GLY A 27 2.54 -4.36 -5.96
N HIS A 28 3.35 -3.36 -5.61
CA HIS A 28 3.21 -2.00 -6.16
C HIS A 28 3.35 -1.96 -7.68
N ARG A 29 4.29 -2.74 -8.22
CA ARG A 29 4.49 -2.82 -9.67
C ARG A 29 3.32 -3.49 -10.38
N VAL A 30 2.76 -4.55 -9.80
CA VAL A 30 1.55 -5.21 -10.33
C VAL A 30 0.39 -4.23 -10.38
N ILE A 31 0.13 -3.52 -9.28
CA ILE A 31 -0.95 -2.53 -9.19
C ILE A 31 -0.77 -1.42 -10.22
N ALA A 32 0.44 -0.87 -10.34
CA ALA A 32 0.73 0.18 -11.31
C ALA A 32 0.62 -0.29 -12.76
N GLU A 33 1.04 -1.53 -13.07
CA GLU A 33 0.93 -2.12 -14.41
C GLU A 33 -0.55 -2.32 -14.81
N ILE A 34 -1.36 -2.92 -13.91
CA ILE A 34 -2.81 -3.06 -14.13
C ILE A 34 -3.43 -1.66 -14.31
N ALA A 35 -3.04 -0.68 -13.50
CA ALA A 35 -3.59 0.66 -13.65
C ALA A 35 -3.27 1.29 -15.02
N GLU A 36 -2.04 1.13 -15.51
CA GLU A 36 -1.58 1.66 -16.80
C GLU A 36 -2.30 1.00 -18.00
N ASN A 37 -2.72 -0.26 -17.87
CA ASN A 37 -3.54 -0.96 -18.86
C ASN A 37 -4.95 -0.35 -18.99
N HIS A 38 -5.52 0.13 -17.89
CA HIS A 38 -6.90 0.64 -17.81
C HIS A 38 -7.02 2.17 -17.91
N LEU A 39 -5.94 2.87 -18.25
CA LEU A 39 -6.00 4.31 -18.52
C LEU A 39 -6.80 4.61 -19.79
N SER A 40 -7.76 5.52 -19.64
CA SER A 40 -8.47 6.17 -20.73
C SER A 40 -7.49 6.87 -21.67
N GLY A 41 -7.90 7.10 -22.92
CA GLY A 41 -7.08 7.82 -23.88
C GLY A 41 -6.68 9.23 -23.40
N LYS A 42 -7.53 9.91 -22.62
CA LYS A 42 -7.25 11.23 -22.05
C LYS A 42 -6.21 11.15 -20.94
N ALA A 43 -6.45 10.32 -19.91
CA ALA A 43 -5.51 10.13 -18.81
C ALA A 43 -4.14 9.67 -19.28
N ARG A 44 -4.09 8.72 -20.24
CA ARG A 44 -2.83 8.25 -20.84
C ARG A 44 -2.01 9.38 -21.46
N ARG A 45 -2.66 10.32 -22.16
CA ARG A 45 -1.96 11.47 -22.77
C ARG A 45 -1.46 12.45 -21.73
N GLU A 46 -2.27 12.78 -20.73
CA GLU A 46 -1.87 13.73 -19.69
C GLU A 46 -0.77 13.16 -18.78
N ILE A 47 -0.89 11.90 -18.36
CA ILE A 47 0.15 11.20 -17.62
C ILE A 47 1.46 11.15 -18.43
N LYS A 48 1.39 10.93 -19.75
CA LYS A 48 2.57 10.96 -20.62
C LYS A 48 3.25 12.33 -20.66
N LYS A 49 2.52 13.44 -20.52
CA LYS A 49 3.14 14.78 -20.41
C LYS A 49 3.92 14.93 -19.10
N ILE A 50 3.42 14.34 -18.00
CA ILE A 50 4.06 14.41 -16.68
C ILE A 50 5.24 13.43 -16.55
N MET A 51 5.07 12.20 -17.02
CA MET A 51 6.02 11.08 -16.84
C MET A 51 6.95 10.85 -18.03
N GLY A 52 6.66 11.45 -19.19
CA GLY A 52 7.41 11.21 -20.41
C GLY A 52 7.27 9.77 -20.91
N LYS A 53 8.39 9.04 -21.02
CA LYS A 53 8.43 7.63 -21.47
C LYS A 53 8.49 6.63 -20.31
N GLU A 54 8.54 7.11 -19.07
CA GLU A 54 8.69 6.29 -17.89
C GLU A 54 7.37 5.57 -17.57
N ARG A 55 7.46 4.29 -17.21
CA ARG A 55 6.31 3.46 -16.81
C ARG A 55 5.90 3.74 -15.37
N LEU A 56 4.62 3.61 -15.05
CA LEU A 56 4.14 3.84 -13.68
C LEU A 56 4.78 2.84 -12.69
N ALA A 57 4.91 1.58 -13.10
CA ALA A 57 5.53 0.53 -12.30
C ALA A 57 6.99 0.83 -11.89
N TYR A 58 7.74 1.60 -12.68
CA TYR A 58 9.11 1.98 -12.32
C TYR A 58 9.13 2.85 -11.06
N TRP A 59 8.20 3.81 -10.97
CA TRP A 59 8.13 4.77 -9.87
C TRP A 59 7.29 4.32 -8.68
N ALA A 60 6.50 3.26 -8.84
CA ALA A 60 5.54 2.81 -7.85
C ALA A 60 6.15 2.51 -6.45
N ASN A 61 7.46 2.29 -6.35
CA ASN A 61 8.16 2.05 -5.08
C ASN A 61 9.02 3.24 -4.60
N TRP A 62 9.12 4.31 -5.38
CA TRP A 62 9.97 5.45 -5.02
C TRP A 62 9.57 6.11 -3.68
N PRO A 63 8.27 6.22 -3.33
CA PRO A 63 7.86 6.74 -2.02
C PRO A 63 8.38 5.96 -0.81
N ASP A 64 8.65 4.66 -0.93
CA ASP A 64 9.34 3.92 0.13
C ASP A 64 10.83 4.20 0.16
N PHE A 65 11.45 4.33 -1.03
CA PHE A 65 12.88 4.61 -1.11
C PHE A 65 13.23 5.99 -0.57
N ILE A 66 12.37 7.00 -0.81
CA ILE A 66 12.61 8.37 -0.37
C ILE A 66 12.51 8.52 1.17
N LYS A 67 11.92 7.56 1.89
CA LYS A 67 11.98 7.52 3.37
C LYS A 67 13.43 7.40 3.88
N SER A 68 14.34 6.88 3.06
CA SER A 68 15.77 6.75 3.38
C SER A 68 16.58 8.03 3.10
N ASP A 69 15.93 9.11 2.64
CA ASP A 69 16.59 10.39 2.41
C ASP A 69 17.15 10.97 3.72
N THR A 70 18.46 11.23 3.73
CA THR A 70 19.18 11.73 4.90
C THR A 70 18.99 13.24 5.12
N THR A 71 18.48 13.98 4.12
CA THR A 71 18.20 15.42 4.27
C THR A 71 16.97 15.67 5.15
N GLY A 72 16.09 14.68 5.26
CA GLY A 72 14.87 14.75 6.04
C GLY A 72 13.72 15.51 5.38
N ALA A 73 13.87 15.89 4.11
CA ALA A 73 12.85 16.62 3.35
C ALA A 73 11.50 15.87 3.24
N TRP A 74 11.53 14.54 3.41
CA TRP A 74 10.38 13.65 3.24
C TRP A 74 10.00 12.87 4.52
N LYS A 75 10.53 13.24 5.70
CA LYS A 75 10.22 12.53 6.96
C LYS A 75 8.71 12.46 7.23
N GLN A 76 7.99 13.54 6.94
CA GLN A 76 6.54 13.65 7.08
C GLN A 76 5.76 12.69 6.18
N ALA A 77 6.35 12.22 5.08
CA ALA A 77 5.69 11.30 4.17
C ALA A 77 5.49 9.91 4.76
N SER A 78 6.23 9.56 5.83
CA SER A 78 6.12 8.25 6.47
C SER A 78 4.70 7.93 6.97
N SER A 79 3.94 8.93 7.43
CA SER A 79 2.56 8.72 7.89
C SER A 79 1.55 8.63 6.75
N TRP A 80 1.95 8.93 5.51
CA TRP A 80 1.07 8.96 4.34
C TRP A 80 0.71 7.57 3.83
N HIS A 81 1.32 6.52 4.38
CA HIS A 81 1.20 5.15 3.88
C HIS A 81 0.04 4.38 4.50
N TYR A 82 -0.51 4.82 5.63
CA TYR A 82 -1.51 4.04 6.36
C TYR A 82 -2.57 4.93 7.03
N VAL A 83 -3.61 4.26 7.52
CA VAL A 83 -4.59 4.79 8.46
C VAL A 83 -4.74 3.75 9.57
N ASN A 84 -4.79 4.21 10.82
CA ASN A 84 -4.94 3.31 11.97
C ASN A 84 -6.39 3.32 12.45
N ILE A 85 -7.15 2.26 12.15
CA ILE A 85 -8.57 2.15 12.46
C ILE A 85 -8.84 0.79 13.12
N ASP A 86 -9.31 0.83 14.37
CA ASP A 86 -9.80 -0.36 15.08
C ASP A 86 -11.05 -0.93 14.41
N PRO A 87 -11.45 -2.19 14.64
CA PRO A 87 -12.62 -2.78 14.02
C PRO A 87 -13.88 -1.92 14.21
N GLN A 88 -14.55 -1.58 13.10
CA GLN A 88 -15.77 -0.76 13.10
C GLN A 88 -17.01 -1.60 12.80
N ALA A 89 -18.14 -1.24 13.42
CA ALA A 89 -19.39 -1.98 13.28
C ALA A 89 -19.97 -1.91 11.86
N ASP A 90 -19.85 -0.75 11.19
CA ASP A 90 -20.38 -0.51 9.86
C ASP A 90 -19.56 0.55 9.10
N PHE A 91 -19.95 0.81 7.86
CA PHE A 91 -19.33 1.82 6.99
C PHE A 91 -19.43 3.25 7.55
N LYS A 92 -20.53 3.57 8.24
CA LYS A 92 -20.75 4.92 8.79
C LYS A 92 -19.77 5.20 9.93
N ALA A 93 -19.64 4.27 10.87
CA ALA A 93 -18.67 4.35 11.95
C ALA A 93 -17.23 4.41 11.41
N PHE A 94 -16.92 3.60 10.40
CA PHE A 94 -15.64 3.66 9.69
C PHE A 94 -15.35 5.03 9.09
N GLY A 95 -16.28 5.59 8.31
CA GLY A 95 -16.11 6.90 7.69
C GLY A 95 -15.95 8.03 8.71
N GLN A 96 -16.63 7.96 9.86
CA GLN A 96 -16.46 8.91 10.96
C GLN A 96 -15.06 8.79 11.57
N ASN A 97 -14.61 7.58 11.90
CA ASN A 97 -13.30 7.35 12.49
C ASN A 97 -12.16 7.78 11.55
N LEU A 98 -12.27 7.42 10.26
CA LEU A 98 -11.33 7.79 9.21
C LEU A 98 -11.13 9.32 9.13
N LYS A 99 -12.22 10.10 9.21
CA LYS A 99 -12.18 11.57 9.15
C LYS A 99 -11.69 12.22 10.44
N MET A 100 -11.78 11.53 11.57
CA MET A 100 -11.29 12.03 12.87
C MET A 100 -9.78 11.82 13.07
N GLN A 101 -9.11 11.07 12.19
CA GLN A 101 -7.66 10.89 12.31
C GLN A 101 -6.92 12.22 12.23
N ALA A 102 -6.03 12.44 13.20
CA ALA A 102 -5.21 13.64 13.25
C ALA A 102 -4.03 13.53 12.28
N GLY A 103 -3.79 14.60 11.53
CA GLY A 103 -2.59 14.75 10.70
C GLY A 103 -2.66 14.05 9.32
N PRO A 104 -1.55 14.11 8.57
CA PRO A 104 -1.45 13.50 7.25
C PRO A 104 -1.52 11.97 7.31
N SER A 105 -2.34 11.39 6.44
CA SER A 105 -2.58 9.95 6.33
C SER A 105 -2.81 9.59 4.86
N LEU A 106 -2.84 8.28 4.57
CA LEU A 106 -3.10 7.78 3.22
C LEU A 106 -4.40 8.37 2.63
N TYR A 107 -5.44 8.51 3.44
CA TYR A 107 -6.73 9.07 3.03
C TYR A 107 -6.67 10.56 2.71
N THR A 108 -6.03 11.35 3.58
CA THR A 108 -5.94 12.81 3.35
C THR A 108 -5.03 13.14 2.16
N GLN A 109 -3.94 12.39 2.00
CA GLN A 109 -2.99 12.60 0.91
C GLN A 109 -3.55 12.27 -0.46
N ILE A 110 -4.46 11.30 -0.60
CA ILE A 110 -5.12 11.06 -1.90
C ILE A 110 -5.78 12.36 -2.41
N ASN A 111 -6.50 13.08 -1.56
CA ASN A 111 -7.16 14.33 -1.93
C ASN A 111 -6.15 15.48 -2.15
N THR A 112 -5.15 15.62 -1.28
CA THR A 112 -4.10 16.66 -1.40
C THR A 112 -3.31 16.51 -2.69
N LEU A 113 -2.80 15.31 -2.97
CA LEU A 113 -1.99 15.02 -4.15
C LEU A 113 -2.84 15.13 -5.44
N SER A 114 -4.09 14.65 -5.40
CA SER A 114 -5.04 14.83 -6.51
C SER A 114 -5.26 16.31 -6.86
N SER A 115 -5.40 17.15 -5.84
CA SER A 115 -5.57 18.60 -6.02
C SER A 115 -4.30 19.24 -6.59
N GLN A 116 -3.14 18.85 -6.07
CA GLN A 116 -1.84 19.31 -6.55
C GLN A 116 -1.57 18.93 -8.01
N ILE A 117 -1.96 17.73 -8.44
CA ILE A 117 -1.84 17.28 -9.84
C ILE A 117 -2.72 18.11 -10.78
N LYS A 118 -3.91 18.54 -10.33
CA LYS A 118 -4.87 19.34 -11.10
C LYS A 118 -4.52 20.83 -11.15
N ASP A 119 -3.81 21.35 -10.16
CA ASP A 119 -3.44 22.76 -10.11
C ASP A 119 -2.35 23.10 -11.14
N GLU A 120 -2.71 23.97 -12.10
CA GLU A 120 -1.82 24.48 -13.15
C GLU A 120 -0.65 25.31 -12.59
N LYS A 121 -0.76 25.80 -11.36
CA LYS A 121 0.31 26.55 -10.68
C LYS A 121 1.36 25.64 -10.06
N THR A 122 1.08 24.34 -9.89
CA THR A 122 2.05 23.38 -9.38
C THR A 122 3.15 23.17 -10.42
N SER A 123 4.41 23.25 -10.00
CA SER A 123 5.56 23.03 -10.89
C SER A 123 5.50 21.63 -11.52
N GLU A 124 6.03 21.46 -12.74
CA GLU A 124 6.04 20.15 -13.41
C GLU A 124 6.71 19.05 -12.56
N LYS A 125 7.79 19.41 -11.87
CA LYS A 125 8.51 18.52 -10.94
C LYS A 125 7.59 18.08 -9.80
N ASP A 126 6.88 19.01 -9.17
CA ASP A 126 6.04 18.70 -8.02
C ASP A 126 4.77 17.96 -8.45
N ARG A 127 4.21 18.25 -9.64
CA ARG A 127 3.12 17.45 -10.22
C ARG A 127 3.55 16.01 -10.48
N LYS A 128 4.77 15.81 -10.97
CA LYS A 128 5.35 14.47 -11.16
C LYS A 128 5.51 13.73 -9.84
N ILE A 129 6.09 14.39 -8.83
CA ILE A 129 6.23 13.80 -7.49
C ILE A 129 4.86 13.47 -6.88
N ALA A 130 3.89 14.37 -7.02
CA ALA A 130 2.53 14.13 -6.53
C ALA A 130 1.87 12.92 -7.19
N LEU A 131 2.02 12.76 -8.51
CA LEU A 131 1.54 11.59 -9.25
C LEU A 131 2.22 10.30 -8.76
N ILE A 132 3.54 10.32 -8.53
CA ILE A 132 4.29 9.17 -8.02
C ILE A 132 3.79 8.75 -6.63
N PHE A 133 3.60 9.70 -5.71
CA PHE A 133 3.02 9.40 -4.40
C PHE A 133 1.59 8.87 -4.51
N LEU A 134 0.77 9.43 -5.40
CA LEU A 134 -0.61 8.99 -5.56
C LEU A 134 -0.69 7.53 -6.06
N ILE A 135 0.17 7.14 -7.00
CA ILE A 135 0.27 5.75 -7.49
C ILE A 135 0.61 4.80 -6.34
N HIS A 136 1.59 5.17 -5.52
CA HIS A 136 2.02 4.35 -4.39
C HIS A 136 0.94 4.23 -3.32
N ILE A 137 0.36 5.36 -2.89
CA ILE A 137 -0.66 5.39 -1.82
C ILE A 137 -1.94 4.63 -2.21
N MET A 138 -2.31 4.62 -3.50
CA MET A 138 -3.40 3.75 -3.97
C MET A 138 -3.03 2.27 -3.93
N GLY A 139 -1.75 1.94 -4.08
CA GLY A 139 -1.21 0.63 -3.74
C GLY A 139 -1.42 0.32 -2.26
N ASP A 140 -0.94 1.19 -1.37
CA ASP A 140 -1.05 1.03 0.09
C ASP A 140 -2.50 0.87 0.54
N LEU A 141 -3.42 1.66 -0.01
CA LEU A 141 -4.86 1.56 0.26
C LEU A 141 -5.38 0.13 0.08
N SER A 142 -4.85 -0.58 -0.91
CA SER A 142 -5.23 -1.96 -1.22
C SER A 142 -4.47 -3.01 -0.40
N GLN A 143 -3.46 -2.65 0.39
CA GLN A 143 -2.85 -3.58 1.34
C GLN A 143 -3.73 -3.58 2.62
N PRO A 144 -4.43 -4.68 2.95
CA PRO A 144 -5.39 -4.67 4.07
C PRO A 144 -4.84 -4.12 5.39
N LEU A 145 -3.61 -4.48 5.76
CA LEU A 145 -3.00 -4.08 7.03
C LEU A 145 -2.49 -2.63 7.06
N HIS A 146 -2.52 -1.91 5.93
CA HIS A 146 -2.37 -0.44 5.89
C HIS A 146 -3.64 0.30 6.32
N VAL A 147 -4.76 -0.43 6.45
CA VAL A 147 -6.01 0.00 7.07
C VAL A 147 -6.24 -0.79 8.37
N GLY A 148 -5.14 -1.06 9.07
CA GLY A 148 -5.05 -1.88 10.27
C GLY A 148 -5.14 -1.09 11.58
N ARG A 149 -4.76 -1.73 12.69
CA ARG A 149 -4.96 -1.19 14.04
C ARG A 149 -3.72 -0.46 14.57
N ALA A 150 -3.95 0.57 15.39
CA ALA A 150 -2.85 1.34 15.99
C ALA A 150 -2.04 0.50 16.98
N GLU A 151 -2.73 -0.32 17.79
CA GLU A 151 -2.16 -1.11 18.88
C GLU A 151 -1.01 -2.03 18.42
N ASP A 152 -1.19 -2.66 17.25
CA ASP A 152 -0.27 -3.60 16.63
C ASP A 152 0.54 -3.01 15.47
N LEU A 153 0.41 -1.70 15.22
CA LEU A 153 1.05 -0.98 14.11
C LEU A 153 0.74 -1.65 12.76
N GLY A 154 -0.54 -1.94 12.49
CA GLY A 154 -0.94 -2.64 11.26
C GLY A 154 -0.39 -4.06 11.18
N GLY A 155 -0.29 -4.79 12.29
CA GLY A 155 0.24 -6.15 12.34
C GLY A 155 1.76 -6.26 12.40
N ASN A 156 2.51 -5.15 12.43
CA ASN A 156 3.97 -5.18 12.63
C ASN A 156 4.38 -5.77 13.98
N LYS A 157 3.52 -5.67 15.01
CA LYS A 157 3.75 -6.28 16.33
C LYS A 157 3.19 -7.70 16.49
N ILE A 158 2.53 -8.24 15.46
CA ILE A 158 2.04 -9.62 15.48
C ILE A 158 3.14 -10.51 14.94
N ASN A 159 3.86 -11.18 15.83
CA ASN A 159 4.93 -12.11 15.48
C ASN A 159 4.32 -13.37 14.87
N VAL A 160 4.93 -13.86 13.80
CA VAL A 160 4.55 -15.12 13.15
C VAL A 160 5.81 -15.84 12.67
N THR A 161 5.66 -17.13 12.37
CA THR A 161 6.69 -17.90 11.67
C THR A 161 6.19 -18.22 10.28
N TYR A 162 6.89 -17.84 9.22
CA TYR A 162 6.51 -18.13 7.83
C TYR A 162 7.55 -19.08 7.21
N PHE A 163 7.13 -20.30 6.87
CA PHE A 163 8.03 -21.36 6.37
C PHE A 163 9.27 -21.62 7.25
N GLY A 164 9.10 -21.50 8.57
CA GLY A 164 10.16 -21.71 9.56
C GLY A 164 10.93 -20.45 9.96
N ASP A 165 10.81 -19.37 9.19
CA ASP A 165 11.49 -18.11 9.47
C ASP A 165 10.62 -17.17 10.33
N LYS A 166 11.22 -16.61 11.40
CA LYS A 166 10.55 -15.59 12.23
C LYS A 166 10.35 -14.29 11.45
N THR A 167 9.15 -13.74 11.51
CA THR A 167 8.78 -12.46 10.89
C THR A 167 7.55 -11.87 11.60
N ASN A 168 6.92 -10.85 11.02
CA ASN A 168 5.66 -10.30 11.51
C ASN A 168 4.56 -10.40 10.43
N LEU A 169 3.30 -10.30 10.87
CA LEU A 169 2.14 -10.45 10.00
C LEU A 169 2.10 -9.42 8.87
N HIS A 170 2.50 -8.17 9.16
CA HIS A 170 2.56 -7.11 8.16
C HIS A 170 3.52 -7.46 7.02
N SER A 171 4.75 -7.87 7.33
CA SER A 171 5.74 -8.29 6.33
C SER A 171 5.32 -9.51 5.51
N VAL A 172 4.48 -10.40 6.07
CA VAL A 172 3.91 -11.53 5.32
C VAL A 172 2.98 -11.03 4.22
N TRP A 173 2.09 -10.11 4.55
CA TRP A 173 1.13 -9.53 3.61
C TRP A 173 1.76 -8.57 2.61
N ASP A 174 2.66 -7.69 3.07
CA ASP A 174 3.41 -6.76 2.23
C ASP A 174 4.12 -7.48 1.09
N GLY A 175 4.98 -8.46 1.40
CA GLY A 175 5.90 -9.03 0.43
C GLY A 175 5.86 -10.55 0.32
N LYS A 176 5.90 -11.28 1.45
CA LYS A 176 6.22 -12.71 1.42
C LYS A 176 5.16 -13.56 0.70
N LEU A 177 3.88 -13.18 0.77
CA LEU A 177 2.83 -13.85 0.01
C LEU A 177 2.98 -13.60 -1.49
N VAL A 178 3.20 -12.35 -1.89
CA VAL A 178 3.38 -11.94 -3.29
C VAL A 178 4.64 -12.60 -3.88
N ASP A 179 5.78 -12.48 -3.22
CA ASP A 179 7.08 -12.97 -3.71
C ASP A 179 7.19 -14.51 -3.71
N SER A 180 6.30 -15.19 -2.96
CA SER A 180 6.21 -16.65 -2.99
C SER A 180 5.58 -17.18 -4.28
N GLN A 181 4.83 -16.35 -5.02
CA GLN A 181 4.25 -16.72 -6.31
C GLN A 181 5.31 -16.83 -7.43
N LYS A 182 6.48 -16.20 -7.24
CA LYS A 182 7.61 -16.21 -8.19
C LYS A 182 7.32 -15.63 -9.59
N TYR A 183 6.17 -15.00 -9.79
CA TYR A 183 5.91 -14.22 -10.99
C TYR A 183 6.69 -12.90 -10.99
N SER A 184 7.16 -12.49 -12.17
CA SER A 184 7.49 -11.08 -12.39
C SER A 184 6.23 -10.23 -12.30
N TYR A 185 6.38 -8.91 -12.07
CA TYR A 185 5.21 -8.03 -11.95
C TYR A 185 4.34 -7.98 -13.21
N THR A 186 4.93 -8.14 -14.40
CA THR A 186 4.19 -8.14 -15.68
C THR A 186 3.46 -9.46 -15.92
N GLU A 187 4.07 -10.60 -15.57
CA GLU A 187 3.39 -11.90 -15.61
C GLU A 187 2.21 -11.92 -14.64
N TYR A 188 2.42 -11.43 -13.42
CA TYR A 188 1.37 -11.43 -12.41
C TYR A 188 0.23 -10.48 -12.79
N ALA A 189 0.54 -9.27 -13.24
CA ALA A 189 -0.48 -8.34 -13.75
C ALA A 189 -1.30 -8.98 -14.89
N ARG A 190 -0.65 -9.66 -15.85
CA ARG A 190 -1.34 -10.34 -16.95
C ARG A 190 -2.26 -11.46 -16.49
N LEU A 191 -1.88 -12.22 -15.46
CA LEU A 191 -2.71 -13.30 -14.90
C LEU A 191 -3.95 -12.75 -14.18
N LEU A 192 -3.81 -11.60 -13.51
CA LEU A 192 -4.89 -11.00 -12.72
C LEU A 192 -5.85 -10.15 -13.57
N ASP A 193 -5.33 -9.46 -14.58
CA ASP A 193 -6.06 -8.50 -15.40
C ASP A 193 -6.92 -9.17 -16.49
N ILE A 194 -7.89 -9.97 -16.05
CA ILE A 194 -8.72 -10.85 -16.90
C ILE A 194 -10.23 -10.56 -16.77
N LYS A 195 -10.61 -9.48 -16.06
CA LYS A 195 -12.01 -9.13 -15.80
C LYS A 195 -12.67 -8.51 -17.03
N SER A 196 -13.95 -8.83 -17.21
CA SER A 196 -14.78 -8.18 -18.23
C SER A 196 -14.97 -6.69 -17.93
N GLU A 197 -15.34 -5.89 -18.94
CA GLU A 197 -15.54 -4.45 -18.76
C GLU A 197 -16.59 -4.12 -17.68
N ASP A 198 -17.65 -4.93 -17.56
CA ASP A 198 -18.69 -4.71 -16.55
C ASP A 198 -18.23 -5.08 -15.14
N GLU A 199 -17.45 -6.16 -14.98
CA GLU A 199 -16.79 -6.46 -13.70
C GLU A 199 -15.81 -5.34 -13.31
N VAL A 200 -15.04 -4.82 -14.26
CA VAL A 200 -14.13 -3.69 -14.02
C VAL A 200 -14.89 -2.46 -13.51
N LYS A 201 -15.99 -2.07 -14.16
CA LYS A 201 -16.84 -0.95 -13.71
C LYS A 201 -17.38 -1.17 -12.29
N GLN A 202 -17.78 -2.40 -11.96
CA GLN A 202 -18.27 -2.74 -10.61
C GLN A 202 -17.15 -2.63 -9.56
N ILE A 203 -15.95 -3.13 -9.85
CA ILE A 203 -14.80 -3.06 -8.94
C ILE A 203 -14.38 -1.60 -8.69
N GLN A 204 -14.45 -0.80 -9.74
CA GLN A 204 -14.15 0.62 -9.75
C GLN A 204 -15.27 1.47 -9.11
N ALA A 205 -16.47 0.96 -8.89
CA ALA A 205 -17.53 1.75 -8.28
C ALA A 205 -17.21 2.17 -6.83
N GLY A 206 -17.89 3.21 -6.35
CA GLY A 206 -17.72 3.74 -4.99
C GLY A 206 -16.69 4.86 -4.86
N THR A 207 -16.43 5.26 -3.62
CA THR A 207 -15.48 6.29 -3.23
C THR A 207 -14.21 5.70 -2.63
N VAL A 208 -13.22 6.56 -2.33
CA VAL A 208 -12.00 6.17 -1.62
C VAL A 208 -12.33 5.57 -0.25
N GLU A 209 -13.35 6.08 0.44
CA GLU A 209 -13.84 5.54 1.71
C GLU A 209 -14.41 4.13 1.54
N ASP A 210 -15.17 3.86 0.46
CA ASP A 210 -15.68 2.51 0.17
C ASP A 210 -14.52 1.51 -0.02
N TRP A 211 -13.49 1.93 -0.74
CA TRP A 211 -12.32 1.08 -1.01
C TRP A 211 -11.45 0.87 0.24
N LEU A 212 -11.29 1.89 1.07
CA LEU A 212 -10.64 1.78 2.38
C LEU A 212 -11.43 0.85 3.31
N TYR A 213 -12.75 0.97 3.35
CA TYR A 213 -13.59 0.09 4.15
C TYR A 213 -13.54 -1.37 3.68
N ASP A 214 -13.44 -1.59 2.37
CA ASP A 214 -13.20 -2.90 1.79
C ASP A 214 -11.89 -3.53 2.31
N SER A 215 -10.77 -2.79 2.26
CA SER A 215 -9.49 -3.22 2.85
C SER A 215 -9.57 -3.44 4.36
N HIS A 216 -10.27 -2.57 5.10
CA HIS A 216 -10.47 -2.70 6.54
C HIS A 216 -11.21 -4.00 6.94
N LYS A 217 -12.26 -4.38 6.18
CA LYS A 217 -12.96 -5.66 6.40
C LYS A 217 -12.02 -6.85 6.21
N ILE A 218 -11.15 -6.79 5.20
CA ILE A 218 -10.17 -7.85 4.95
C ILE A 218 -9.13 -7.89 6.07
N ALA A 219 -8.65 -6.73 6.54
CA ALA A 219 -7.74 -6.64 7.68
C ALA A 219 -8.33 -7.34 8.90
N ASN A 220 -9.60 -7.09 9.22
CA ASN A 220 -10.29 -7.73 10.34
C ASN A 220 -10.39 -9.27 10.19
N LYS A 221 -10.61 -9.76 8.97
CA LYS A 221 -10.56 -11.21 8.66
C LYS A 221 -9.16 -11.79 8.88
N ILE A 222 -8.12 -11.07 8.45
CA ILE A 222 -6.71 -11.48 8.62
C ILE A 222 -6.37 -11.57 10.12
N TYR A 223 -6.68 -10.53 10.89
CA TYR A 223 -6.44 -10.49 12.33
C TYR A 223 -7.15 -11.63 13.07
N ALA A 224 -8.44 -11.86 12.78
CA ALA A 224 -9.21 -12.91 13.43
C ALA A 224 -8.68 -14.33 13.17
N GLN A 225 -7.97 -14.51 12.05
CA GLN A 225 -7.51 -15.82 11.58
C GLN A 225 -6.00 -16.02 11.70
N THR A 226 -5.28 -15.02 12.21
CA THR A 226 -3.81 -15.05 12.33
C THR A 226 -3.39 -14.48 13.70
N PRO A 227 -3.68 -15.18 14.81
CA PRO A 227 -3.25 -14.75 16.14
C PRO A 227 -1.72 -14.69 16.24
N ASN A 228 -1.22 -13.96 17.25
CA ASN A 228 0.22 -13.88 17.53
C ASN A 228 0.82 -15.30 17.71
N ASP A 229 2.06 -15.45 17.27
CA ASP A 229 2.84 -16.68 17.23
C ASP A 229 2.32 -17.78 16.29
N SER A 230 1.40 -17.43 15.37
CA SER A 230 0.94 -18.35 14.32
C SER A 230 2.10 -18.86 13.46
N LYS A 231 2.02 -20.14 13.09
CA LYS A 231 2.94 -20.80 12.15
C LYS A 231 2.26 -20.92 10.79
N LEU A 232 2.76 -20.17 9.83
CA LEU A 232 2.18 -19.99 8.50
C LEU A 232 3.00 -20.78 7.48
N SER A 233 2.31 -21.54 6.64
CA SER A 233 2.93 -22.33 5.58
C SER A 233 2.05 -22.34 4.32
N TYR A 234 2.12 -23.42 3.54
CA TYR A 234 1.31 -23.61 2.33
C TYR A 234 -0.20 -23.49 2.59
N ASP A 235 -0.68 -23.89 3.77
CA ASP A 235 -2.08 -23.75 4.18
C ASP A 235 -2.55 -22.29 4.21
N TYR A 236 -1.70 -21.40 4.72
CA TYR A 236 -1.98 -19.97 4.80
C TYR A 236 -2.01 -19.33 3.41
N GLN A 237 -1.05 -19.71 2.54
CA GLN A 237 -1.04 -19.28 1.15
C GLN A 237 -2.31 -19.71 0.44
N TYR A 238 -2.65 -21.01 0.47
CA TYR A 238 -3.86 -21.55 -0.14
C TYR A 238 -5.12 -20.80 0.32
N LYS A 239 -5.20 -20.51 1.62
CA LYS A 239 -6.33 -19.84 2.23
C LYS A 239 -6.50 -18.37 1.83
N PHE A 240 -5.40 -17.64 1.63
CA PHE A 240 -5.43 -16.20 1.39
C PHE A 240 -5.03 -15.78 -0.03
N ASN A 241 -4.62 -16.70 -0.90
CA ASN A 241 -4.15 -16.36 -2.25
C ASN A 241 -5.22 -15.61 -3.05
N GLU A 242 -6.46 -16.08 -3.04
CA GLU A 242 -7.57 -15.40 -3.73
C GLU A 242 -7.78 -13.97 -3.17
N THR A 243 -7.64 -13.80 -1.86
CA THR A 243 -7.78 -12.48 -1.21
C THR A 243 -6.62 -11.56 -1.61
N LEU A 244 -5.40 -12.08 -1.64
CA LEU A 244 -4.20 -11.36 -2.08
C LEU A 244 -4.35 -10.88 -3.53
N GLU A 245 -4.64 -11.80 -4.45
CA GLU A 245 -4.81 -11.55 -5.88
C GLU A 245 -5.93 -10.54 -6.14
N ARG A 246 -7.06 -10.68 -5.42
CA ARG A 246 -8.14 -9.70 -5.45
C ARG A 246 -7.65 -8.31 -5.08
N GLN A 247 -6.89 -8.16 -4.00
CA GLN A 247 -6.42 -6.83 -3.57
C GLN A 247 -5.47 -6.20 -4.59
N LEU A 248 -4.56 -6.97 -5.20
CA LEU A 248 -3.67 -6.49 -6.25
C LEU A 248 -4.47 -6.02 -7.48
N LEU A 249 -5.43 -6.82 -7.94
CA LEU A 249 -6.31 -6.48 -9.06
C LEU A 249 -7.15 -5.23 -8.75
N TYR A 250 -7.80 -5.21 -7.59
CA TYR A 250 -8.71 -4.13 -7.20
C TYR A 250 -7.94 -2.83 -7.00
N GLY A 251 -6.73 -2.88 -6.41
CA GLY A 251 -5.83 -1.74 -6.29
C GLY A 251 -5.50 -1.14 -7.65
N GLY A 252 -5.12 -1.96 -8.63
CA GLY A 252 -4.81 -1.50 -9.99
C GLY A 252 -6.00 -0.87 -10.70
N LEU A 253 -7.16 -1.53 -10.67
CA LEU A 253 -8.37 -1.03 -11.31
C LEU A 253 -8.89 0.26 -10.66
N ARG A 254 -8.85 0.36 -9.33
CA ARG A 254 -9.26 1.57 -8.58
C ARG A 254 -8.28 2.73 -8.78
N LEU A 255 -6.98 2.45 -8.86
CA LEU A 255 -5.97 3.44 -9.27
C LEU A 255 -6.24 3.94 -10.70
N ALA A 256 -6.51 3.06 -11.66
CA ALA A 256 -6.86 3.47 -13.03
C ALA A 256 -8.08 4.38 -13.04
N LYS A 257 -9.14 4.04 -12.30
CA LYS A 257 -10.32 4.90 -12.18
C LYS A 257 -9.96 6.27 -11.61
N LEU A 258 -9.23 6.31 -10.50
CA LEU A 258 -8.84 7.57 -9.88
C LEU A 258 -8.07 8.44 -10.88
N LEU A 259 -7.08 7.88 -11.57
CA LEU A 259 -6.31 8.59 -12.59
C LEU A 259 -7.17 9.04 -13.78
N ASN A 260 -8.14 8.23 -14.21
CA ASN A 260 -9.09 8.59 -15.25
C ASN A 260 -10.01 9.75 -14.84
N ASP A 261 -10.46 9.79 -13.58
CA ASP A 261 -11.28 10.88 -13.05
C ASP A 261 -10.46 12.16 -12.78
N LEU A 262 -9.14 12.04 -12.63
CA LEU A 262 -8.25 13.19 -12.44
C LEU A 262 -7.99 13.97 -13.72
N PHE A 263 -7.94 13.29 -14.88
CA PHE A 263 -7.56 13.87 -16.17
C PHE A 263 -8.73 13.95 -17.13
#